data_AF-A0AAF0CAM3-F1
#
_entry.id   AF-A0AAF0CAM3-F1
#
_cell.length_a   1.000
_cell.length_b   1.000
_cell.length_c   1.000
_cell.angle_alpha   90.00
_cell.angle_beta   90.00
_cell.angle_gamma   90.00
#
_symmetry.space_group_name_H-M   'P 1'
#
loop_
_entity.id
_entity.type
_entity.pdbx_description
1 polymer ?
#
loop_
_entity_poly.entity_id
_entity_poly.type
_entity_poly.pdbx_seq_one_letter_code
_entity_poly.pdbx_strand_id
1 'polypeptide(L)'
;MTSSLHGAKTAKKELEKLAKRLNSEGLVPEQSYRRNHSNYPYLCYINNTIGLLASKNYHVIPIFIARASEHDQKHPAPEGFERYRELATEYLLKLTEFIDLYTEADLEHFKGYAVSFLEQYQSYRENT
;
A
#
# COMPACT_ATOMS: atom_id res chain seq x y z
N MET A 1 -23.33 7.74 13.84
CA MET A 1 -22.70 6.54 13.26
C MET A 1 -22.92 6.59 11.75
N THR A 2 -21.93 7.05 10.99
CA THR A 2 -21.94 6.90 9.53
C THR A 2 -22.06 5.40 9.24
N SER A 3 -23.02 4.97 8.42
CA SER A 3 -23.19 3.54 8.12
C SER A 3 -21.86 3.00 7.58
N SER A 4 -21.48 1.77 7.94
CA SER A 4 -20.17 1.21 7.55
C SER A 4 -19.96 1.24 6.03
N LEU A 5 -21.06 1.22 5.26
CA LEU A 5 -21.06 1.39 3.80
C LEU A 5 -20.63 2.79 3.35
N HIS A 6 -21.07 3.85 4.04
CA HIS A 6 -20.63 5.22 3.75
C HIS A 6 -19.15 5.41 4.11
N GLY A 7 -18.72 4.87 5.26
CA GLY A 7 -17.31 4.85 5.67
C GLY A 7 -16.41 4.16 4.64
N ALA A 8 -16.77 2.94 4.23
CA ALA A 8 -16.06 2.18 3.20
C ALA A 8 -15.98 2.93 1.86
N LYS A 9 -17.08 3.58 1.44
CA LYS A 9 -17.09 4.36 0.19
C LYS A 9 -16.16 5.57 0.25
N THR A 10 -16.13 6.27 1.38
CA THR A 10 -15.23 7.42 1.58
C THR A 10 -13.77 6.97 1.64
N ALA A 11 -13.46 5.93 2.42
CA ALA A 11 -12.11 5.36 2.48
C ALA A 11 -11.61 4.91 1.10
N LYS A 12 -12.46 4.24 0.33
CA LYS A 12 -12.12 3.84 -1.05
C LYS A 12 -11.82 5.03 -1.96
N LYS A 13 -12.57 6.13 -1.86
CA LYS A 13 -12.29 7.35 -2.65
C LYS A 13 -10.95 7.97 -2.29
N GLU A 14 -10.57 7.98 -1.02
CA GLU A 14 -9.25 8.47 -0.61
C GLU A 14 -8.13 7.57 -1.15
N LEU A 15 -8.30 6.25 -1.12
CA LEU A 15 -7.38 5.30 -1.74
C LEU A 15 -7.26 5.53 -3.26
N GLU A 16 -8.36 5.79 -3.96
CA GLU A 16 -8.36 6.11 -5.39
C GLU A 16 -7.59 7.41 -5.70
N LYS A 17 -7.72 8.45 -4.86
CA LYS A 17 -6.93 9.68 -5.00
C LYS A 17 -5.43 9.42 -4.81
N LEU A 18 -5.06 8.63 -3.82
CA LEU A 18 -3.67 8.25 -3.57
C LEU A 18 -3.10 7.40 -4.71
N ALA A 19 -3.86 6.40 -5.18
CA ALA A 19 -3.49 5.59 -6.33
C ALA A 19 -3.27 6.44 -7.59
N LYS A 20 -4.11 7.46 -7.82
CA LYS A 20 -3.93 8.41 -8.93
C LYS A 20 -2.64 9.23 -8.79
N ARG A 21 -2.29 9.68 -7.57
CA ARG A 21 -1.04 10.39 -7.30
C ARG A 21 0.17 9.47 -7.51
N LEU A 22 0.12 8.22 -7.03
CA LEU A 22 1.19 7.24 -7.21
C LEU A 22 1.52 6.97 -8.69
N ASN A 23 0.50 7.03 -9.56
CA ASN A 23 0.65 6.82 -10.99
C ASN A 23 0.80 8.11 -11.80
N SER A 24 1.03 9.27 -11.16
CA SER A 24 1.24 10.52 -11.89
C SER A 24 2.61 10.55 -12.56
N GLU A 25 2.67 11.10 -13.76
CA GLU A 25 3.94 11.36 -14.47
C GLU A 25 4.89 12.19 -13.60
N GLY A 26 6.19 11.88 -13.68
CA GLY A 26 7.24 12.61 -12.96
C GLY A 26 7.37 12.30 -11.47
N LEU A 27 6.47 11.51 -10.86
CA LEU A 27 6.64 11.08 -9.47
C LEU A 27 7.67 9.95 -9.34
N VAL A 28 7.67 9.03 -10.31
CA VAL A 28 8.58 7.89 -10.35
C VAL A 28 9.68 8.18 -11.37
N PRO A 29 10.97 8.14 -10.97
CA PRO A 29 12.09 8.18 -11.91
C PRO A 29 11.95 7.09 -12.99
N GLU A 30 12.06 7.48 -14.27
CA GLU A 30 11.75 6.61 -15.42
C GLU A 30 12.52 5.28 -15.40
N GLN A 31 13.77 5.29 -14.92
CA GLN A 31 14.60 4.11 -14.77
C GLN A 31 14.00 3.04 -13.84
N SER A 32 13.14 3.44 -12.89
CA SER A 32 12.50 2.53 -11.95
C SER A 32 11.49 1.60 -12.61
N TYR A 33 11.00 1.94 -13.82
CA TYR A 33 10.14 1.07 -14.61
C TYR A 33 10.90 -0.04 -15.36
N ARG A 34 12.24 -0.01 -15.35
CA ARG A 34 13.04 -1.07 -15.97
C ARG A 34 13.11 -2.29 -15.06
N ARG A 35 12.86 -3.48 -15.63
CA ARG A 35 12.82 -4.74 -14.87
C ARG A 35 14.10 -5.07 -14.10
N ASN A 36 15.25 -4.58 -14.58
CA ASN A 36 16.55 -4.78 -13.93
C ASN A 36 16.85 -3.73 -12.86
N HIS A 37 15.98 -2.76 -12.63
CA HIS A 37 16.13 -1.75 -11.59
C HIS A 37 15.68 -2.29 -10.23
N SER A 38 16.40 -1.97 -9.16
CA SER A 38 16.14 -2.47 -7.80
C SER A 38 14.75 -2.12 -7.27
N ASN A 39 14.20 -0.97 -7.66
CA ASN A 39 12.86 -0.52 -7.26
C ASN A 39 11.70 -1.12 -8.08
N TYR A 40 11.99 -1.77 -9.21
CA TYR A 40 10.92 -2.31 -10.07
C TYR A 40 9.97 -3.26 -9.32
N PRO A 41 10.44 -4.20 -8.47
CA PRO A 41 9.57 -5.03 -7.67
C PRO A 41 8.64 -4.23 -6.74
N TYR A 42 9.16 -3.19 -6.09
CA TYR A 42 8.36 -2.33 -5.20
C TYR A 42 7.20 -1.68 -5.95
N LEU A 43 7.47 -1.04 -7.11
CA LEU A 43 6.44 -0.48 -7.98
C LEU A 43 5.40 -1.52 -8.37
N CYS A 44 5.83 -2.73 -8.73
CA CYS A 44 4.93 -3.82 -9.07
C CYS A 44 4.05 -4.23 -7.88
N TYR A 45 4.58 -4.29 -6.65
CA TYR A 45 3.79 -4.63 -5.48
C TYR A 45 2.72 -3.57 -5.20
N ILE A 46 3.08 -2.28 -5.25
CA ILE A 46 2.11 -1.18 -5.11
C ILE A 46 1.04 -1.26 -6.21
N ASN A 47 1.43 -1.40 -7.47
CA ASN A 47 0.46 -1.46 -8.57
C ASN A 47 -0.45 -2.70 -8.50
N ASN A 48 0.06 -3.84 -8.04
CA ASN A 48 -0.77 -5.02 -7.79
C ASN A 48 -1.81 -4.75 -6.70
N THR A 49 -1.45 -4.09 -5.60
CA THR A 49 -2.44 -3.73 -4.56
C THR A 49 -3.54 -2.80 -5.09
N ILE A 50 -3.20 -1.85 -5.96
CA ILE A 50 -4.17 -0.96 -6.62
C ILE A 50 -5.11 -1.77 -7.52
N GLY A 51 -4.58 -2.66 -8.35
CA GLY A 51 -5.36 -3.53 -9.24
C GLY A 51 -6.31 -4.44 -8.46
N LEU A 52 -5.81 -5.07 -7.39
CA LEU A 52 -6.59 -5.95 -6.52
C LEU A 52 -7.70 -5.20 -5.78
N LEU A 53 -7.43 -3.97 -5.30
CA LEU A 53 -8.44 -3.10 -4.70
C LEU A 53 -9.54 -2.76 -5.71
N ALA A 54 -9.17 -2.41 -6.94
CA ALA A 54 -10.11 -2.09 -8.02
C ALA A 54 -10.99 -3.30 -8.39
N SER A 55 -10.39 -4.50 -8.44
CA SER A 55 -11.09 -5.76 -8.73
C SER A 55 -11.83 -6.37 -7.53
N LYS A 56 -11.79 -5.72 -6.36
CA LYS A 56 -12.35 -6.23 -5.10
C LYS A 56 -11.76 -7.58 -4.65
N ASN A 57 -10.55 -7.90 -5.08
CA ASN A 57 -9.85 -9.13 -4.69
C ASN A 57 -9.01 -8.90 -3.43
N TYR A 58 -9.70 -8.72 -2.30
CA TYR A 58 -9.09 -8.27 -1.05
C TYR A 58 -8.21 -9.33 -0.38
N HIS A 59 -8.51 -10.61 -0.54
CA HIS A 59 -7.78 -11.70 0.10
C HIS A 59 -6.30 -11.78 -0.29
N VAL A 60 -5.94 -11.27 -1.48
CA VAL A 60 -4.56 -11.32 -1.99
C VAL A 60 -3.77 -10.07 -1.64
N ILE A 61 -4.46 -8.96 -1.30
CA ILE A 61 -3.82 -7.67 -1.01
C ILE A 61 -2.76 -7.76 0.10
N PRO A 62 -3.02 -8.42 1.25
CA PRO A 62 -2.05 -8.49 2.35
C PRO A 62 -0.68 -9.05 1.95
N ILE A 63 -0.65 -10.02 1.02
CA ILE A 63 0.61 -10.61 0.51
C ILE A 63 1.47 -9.55 -0.18
N PHE A 64 0.85 -8.66 -0.96
CA PHE A 64 1.57 -7.61 -1.66
C PHE A 64 1.96 -6.45 -0.75
N ILE A 65 1.18 -6.15 0.28
CA ILE A 65 1.58 -5.21 1.35
C ILE A 65 2.84 -5.73 2.05
N ALA A 66 2.85 -7.01 2.43
CA ALA A 66 4.00 -7.64 3.08
C ALA A 66 5.26 -7.59 2.19
N ARG A 67 5.14 -7.97 0.92
CA ARG A 67 6.25 -7.91 -0.04
C ARG A 67 6.77 -6.49 -0.27
N ALA A 68 5.89 -5.49 -0.30
CA ALA A 68 6.28 -4.10 -0.41
C ALA A 68 7.09 -3.65 0.83
N SER A 69 6.62 -3.99 2.03
CA SER A 69 7.34 -3.67 3.27
C SER A 69 8.71 -4.38 3.34
N GLU A 70 8.76 -5.68 3.05
CA GLU A 70 10.02 -6.42 3.07
C GLU A 70 11.02 -5.87 2.04
N HIS A 71 10.54 -5.45 0.87
CA HIS A 71 11.37 -4.80 -0.13
C HIS A 71 11.93 -3.47 0.39
N ASP A 72 11.08 -2.64 1.00
CA ASP A 72 11.44 -1.33 1.55
C ASP A 72 12.55 -1.43 2.59
N GLN A 73 12.49 -2.43 3.47
CA GLN A 73 13.51 -2.67 4.49
C GLN A 73 14.86 -3.11 3.92
N LYS A 74 14.82 -3.92 2.86
CA LYS A 74 16.03 -4.49 2.26
C LYS A 74 16.69 -3.55 1.26
N HIS A 75 15.95 -2.59 0.72
CA HIS A 75 16.40 -1.72 -0.35
C HIS A 75 16.07 -0.26 0.00
N PRO A 76 17.05 0.52 0.51
CA PRO A 76 16.83 1.93 0.76
C PRO A 76 16.41 2.67 -0.52
N ALA A 77 15.66 3.76 -0.37
CA ALA A 77 15.27 4.60 -1.49
C ALA A 77 16.53 5.16 -2.19
N PRO A 78 16.66 5.00 -3.51
CA PRO A 78 17.63 5.80 -4.24
C PRO A 78 17.13 7.24 -4.34
N GLU A 79 18.07 8.14 -4.61
CA GLU A 79 17.82 9.56 -4.78
C GLU A 79 16.70 9.82 -5.80
N GLY A 80 15.72 10.62 -5.41
CA GLY A 80 14.56 10.98 -6.22
C GLY A 80 13.40 9.98 -6.13
N PHE A 81 13.51 8.91 -5.34
CA PHE A 81 12.44 7.93 -5.13
C PHE A 81 11.75 8.07 -3.75
N GLU A 82 12.27 8.93 -2.87
CA GLU A 82 11.81 9.11 -1.49
C GLU A 82 10.35 9.55 -1.45
N ARG A 83 9.98 10.54 -2.27
CA ARG A 83 8.60 11.05 -2.35
C ARG A 83 7.61 9.97 -2.79
N TYR A 84 8.03 9.09 -3.69
CA TYR A 84 7.20 7.96 -4.09
C TYR A 84 6.99 7.00 -2.91
N ARG A 85 8.05 6.67 -2.16
CA ARG A 85 7.94 5.79 -0.99
C ARG A 85 7.08 6.37 0.11
N GLU A 86 7.22 7.65 0.43
CA GLU A 86 6.38 8.32 1.43
C GLU A 86 4.89 8.18 1.07
N LEU A 87 4.56 8.47 -0.18
CA LEU A 87 3.19 8.37 -0.68
C LEU A 87 2.70 6.91 -0.77
N ALA A 88 3.58 5.98 -1.13
CA ALA A 88 3.26 4.56 -1.19
C ALA A 88 3.00 4.01 0.21
N THR A 89 3.79 4.39 1.20
CA THR A 89 3.59 4.05 2.61
C THR A 89 2.26 4.62 3.13
N GLU A 90 1.94 5.88 2.85
CA GLU A 90 0.63 6.47 3.20
C GLU A 90 -0.52 5.65 2.59
N TYR A 91 -0.40 5.29 1.31
CA TYR A 91 -1.38 4.47 0.61
C TYR A 91 -1.53 3.08 1.25
N LEU A 92 -0.42 2.38 1.52
CA LEU A 92 -0.44 1.04 2.12
C LEU A 92 -1.04 1.05 3.53
N LEU A 93 -0.78 2.09 4.33
CA LEU A 93 -1.37 2.24 5.67
C LEU A 93 -2.90 2.39 5.58
N LYS A 94 -3.38 3.29 4.72
CA LYS A 94 -4.83 3.46 4.49
C LYS A 94 -5.47 2.22 3.86
N LEU A 95 -4.73 1.50 3.03
CA LEU A 95 -5.23 0.27 2.43
C LEU A 95 -5.38 -0.82 3.50
N THR A 96 -4.41 -0.93 4.40
CA THR A 96 -4.46 -1.87 5.52
C THR A 96 -5.65 -1.55 6.43
N GLU A 97 -5.84 -0.27 6.76
CA GLU A 97 -7.03 0.19 7.50
C GLU A 97 -8.33 -0.17 6.79
N PHE A 98 -8.40 0.02 5.47
CA PHE A 98 -9.59 -0.32 4.71
C PHE A 98 -9.89 -1.83 4.77
N ILE A 99 -8.85 -2.65 4.64
CA ILE A 99 -8.97 -4.11 4.69
C ILE A 99 -9.46 -4.57 6.06
N ASP A 100 -8.85 -4.05 7.13
CA ASP A 100 -9.15 -4.35 8.53
C ASP A 100 -10.60 -3.98 8.91
N LEU A 101 -11.06 -2.80 8.49
CA LEU A 101 -12.35 -2.27 8.93
C LEU A 101 -13.54 -2.66 8.04
N TYR A 102 -13.31 -2.96 6.76
CA TYR A 102 -14.39 -3.04 5.78
C TYR A 102 -14.38 -4.31 4.92
N THR A 103 -13.50 -5.27 5.21
CA THR A 103 -13.44 -6.53 4.47
C THR A 103 -13.31 -7.73 5.40
N GLU A 104 -13.51 -8.94 4.85
CA GLU A 104 -13.29 -10.21 5.56
C GLU A 104 -11.88 -10.77 5.34
N ALA A 105 -10.98 -10.01 4.71
CA ALA A 105 -9.63 -10.48 4.45
C ALA A 105 -8.81 -10.46 5.74
N ASP A 106 -8.30 -11.62 6.12
CA ASP A 106 -7.54 -11.82 7.34
C ASP A 106 -6.11 -11.28 7.19
N LEU A 107 -5.79 -10.24 7.98
CA LEU A 107 -4.45 -9.68 8.09
C LEU A 107 -3.53 -10.52 8.99
N GLU A 108 -4.07 -11.30 9.93
CA GLU A 108 -3.29 -12.12 10.85
C GLU A 108 -2.59 -13.28 10.13
N HIS A 109 -3.24 -13.87 9.13
CA HIS A 109 -2.70 -14.97 8.35
C HIS A 109 -1.36 -14.64 7.66
N PHE A 110 -1.04 -13.35 7.52
CA PHE A 110 0.16 -12.88 6.83
C PHE A 110 1.13 -12.09 7.72
N LYS A 111 0.89 -12.05 9.04
CA LYS A 111 1.75 -11.39 10.05
C LYS A 111 3.22 -11.77 9.94
N GLY A 112 3.53 -13.02 9.61
CA GLY A 112 4.90 -13.53 9.49
C GLY A 112 5.77 -12.83 8.44
N TYR A 113 5.18 -12.08 7.51
CA TYR A 113 5.90 -11.42 6.42
C TYR A 113 5.96 -9.89 6.53
N ALA A 114 5.25 -9.30 7.50
CA ALA A 114 5.02 -7.85 7.57
C ALA A 114 5.00 -7.30 9.00
N VAL A 115 5.64 -7.97 9.97
CA VAL A 115 5.58 -7.63 11.42
C VAL A 115 5.82 -6.14 11.67
N SER A 116 6.91 -5.61 11.14
CA SER A 116 7.30 -4.20 11.24
C SER A 116 6.32 -3.22 10.60
N PHE A 117 5.67 -3.62 9.51
CA PHE A 117 4.65 -2.79 8.86
C PHE A 117 3.37 -2.78 9.67
N LEU A 118 3.03 -3.90 10.31
CA LEU A 118 1.88 -3.98 11.20
C LEU A 118 2.12 -3.19 12.49
N GLU A 119 3.34 -3.15 13.01
CA GLU A 119 3.73 -2.22 14.08
C GLU A 119 3.57 -0.76 13.63
N GLN A 120 4.02 -0.42 12.42
CA GLN A 120 3.83 0.91 11.84
C GLN A 120 2.33 1.24 11.67
N TYR A 121 1.51 0.28 11.26
CA TYR A 121 0.06 0.42 11.16
C TYR A 121 -0.62 0.61 12.52
N GLN A 122 -0.21 -0.14 13.54
CA GLN A 122 -0.70 0.04 14.91
C GLN A 122 -0.41 1.45 15.42
N SER A 123 0.83 1.91 15.26
CA SER A 123 1.22 3.27 15.62
C SER A 123 0.45 4.33 14.81
N TYR A 124 0.21 4.10 13.51
CA TYR A 124 -0.63 4.98 12.69
C TYR A 124 -2.06 5.09 13.26
N ARG A 125 -2.67 3.96 13.63
CA ARG A 125 -4.03 3.89 14.20
C ARG A 125 -4.18 4.59 15.56
N GLU A 126 -3.11 4.64 16.36
CA GLU A 126 -3.12 5.33 17.65
C GLU A 126 -3.06 6.86 17.52
N ASN A 127 -2.58 7.36 16.37
CA ASN A 127 -2.34 8.78 16.12
C ASN A 127 -3.34 9.43 15.14
N THR A 128 -4.37 8.70 14.68
CA THR A 128 -5.43 9.19 13.78
C THR A 128 -6.82 9.05 14.39
#